data_AF-A0A937YCV8-F1
#
_entry.id   AF-A0A937YCV8-F1
#
_cell.length_a   1.000
_cell.length_b   1.000
_cell.length_c   1.000
_cell.angle_alpha   90.00
_cell.angle_beta   90.00
_cell.angle_gamma   90.00
#
_symmetry.space_group_name_H-M   'P 1'
#
loop_
_entity.id
_entity.type
_entity.pdbx_description
1 polymer ?
#
loop_
_entity_poly.entity_id
_entity_poly.type
_entity_poly.pdbx_seq_one_letter_code
_entity_poly.pdbx_strand_id
1 'polypeptide(L)'
;MDSGANIRDTQAILDAKAVIVKAARSMASVIEESQADSERFALWLSGEAQAEWERQVRLRTTRLNEARSELMRKQMQPTADGRPPSTVDERKAVSRAEAAVASAEDRLRRTRHWIMEYQRVLANFRSGLGSLGTFVDQVAPSAVAALNRMAESIDAYLAAQSSP
;
A
#
# COMPACT_ATOMS: atom_id res chain seq x y z
N MET A 1 14.82 49.84 25.56
CA MET A 1 15.85 49.48 24.56
C MET A 1 15.12 48.70 23.48
N ASP A 2 14.60 49.45 22.51
CA ASP A 2 13.85 48.93 21.38
C ASP A 2 14.79 48.13 20.47
N SER A 3 14.77 46.81 20.59
CA SER A 3 15.09 45.96 19.45
C SER A 3 13.90 46.03 18.50
N GLY A 4 13.75 47.16 17.82
CA GLY A 4 12.88 47.28 16.66
C GLY A 4 13.24 46.12 15.73
N ALA A 5 12.24 45.29 15.41
CA ALA A 5 12.38 44.18 14.48
C ALA A 5 13.20 44.67 13.28
N ASN A 6 14.33 44.01 13.01
CA ASN A 6 15.23 44.41 11.94
C ASN A 6 14.55 44.17 10.59
N ILE A 7 13.76 45.14 10.13
CA ILE A 7 12.94 45.16 8.90
C ILE A 7 13.80 45.07 7.61
N ARG A 8 15.09 44.76 7.72
CA ARG A 8 16.08 44.73 6.62
C ARG A 8 16.57 43.35 6.23
N ASP A 9 16.08 42.28 6.86
CA ASP A 9 16.60 40.95 6.59
C ASP A 9 15.89 40.29 5.39
N THR A 10 16.18 40.78 4.18
CA THR A 10 15.76 40.13 2.92
C THR A 10 16.21 38.66 2.90
N GLN A 11 17.36 38.34 3.52
CA GLN A 11 17.89 36.98 3.59
C GLN A 11 16.95 36.05 4.38
N ALA A 12 16.40 36.48 5.51
CA ALA A 12 15.43 35.69 6.27
C ALA A 12 14.17 35.33 5.45
N ILE A 13 13.69 36.23 4.59
CA ILE A 13 12.56 35.97 3.68
C ILE A 13 12.93 34.95 2.61
N LEU A 14 14.12 35.08 2.04
CA LEU A 14 14.64 34.12 1.05
C LEU A 14 14.87 32.73 1.65
N ASP A 15 15.34 32.66 2.89
CA ASP A 15 15.53 31.41 3.63
C ASP A 15 14.19 30.74 3.93
N ALA A 16 13.20 31.49 4.41
CA ALA A 16 11.83 31.00 4.61
C ALA A 16 11.22 30.46 3.31
N LYS A 17 11.42 31.17 2.19
CA LYS A 17 11.01 30.70 0.85
C LYS A 17 11.68 29.37 0.50
N ALA A 18 12.99 29.26 0.71
CA ALA A 18 13.74 28.03 0.42
C ALA A 18 13.21 26.84 1.23
N VAL A 19 12.89 27.05 2.51
CA VAL A 19 12.29 26.02 3.38
C VAL A 19 10.93 25.58 2.85
N ILE A 20 10.04 26.51 2.48
CA ILE A 20 8.71 26.19 1.95
C ILE A 20 8.82 25.41 0.64
N VAL A 21 9.67 25.84 -0.30
CA VAL A 21 9.89 25.15 -1.57
C VAL A 21 10.42 23.73 -1.33
N LYS A 22 11.38 23.57 -0.42
CA LYS A 22 11.94 22.26 -0.08
C LYS A 22 10.86 21.36 0.54
N ALA A 23 10.08 21.86 1.49
CA ALA A 23 9.01 21.12 2.14
C ALA A 23 7.94 20.68 1.13
N ALA A 24 7.46 21.58 0.27
CA ALA A 24 6.46 21.25 -0.75
C ALA A 24 6.95 20.16 -1.72
N ARG A 25 8.21 20.24 -2.18
CA ARG A 25 8.81 19.21 -3.05
C ARG A 25 8.91 17.85 -2.34
N SER A 26 9.37 17.84 -1.10
CA SER A 26 9.46 16.60 -0.32
C SER A 26 8.08 15.98 -0.06
N MET A 27 7.08 16.80 0.27
CA MET A 27 5.70 16.33 0.44
C MET A 27 5.13 15.78 -0.86
N ALA A 28 5.34 16.46 -1.99
CA ALA A 28 4.88 15.98 -3.30
C ALA A 28 5.42 14.58 -3.63
N SER A 29 6.73 14.37 -3.45
CA SER A 29 7.38 13.06 -3.70
C SER A 29 6.77 11.97 -2.81
N VAL A 30 6.62 12.23 -1.51
CA VAL A 30 6.09 11.25 -0.56
C VAL A 30 4.63 10.92 -0.84
N ILE A 31 3.81 11.92 -1.24
CA ILE A 31 2.42 11.72 -1.63
C ILE A 31 2.34 10.79 -2.85
N GLU A 32 3.12 11.08 -3.89
CA GLU A 32 3.14 10.31 -5.13
C GLU A 32 3.60 8.87 -4.90
N GLU A 33 4.73 8.68 -4.21
CA GLU A 33 5.28 7.36 -3.86
C GLU A 33 4.27 6.54 -3.05
N SER A 34 3.67 7.14 -2.01
CA SER A 34 2.73 6.43 -1.14
C SER A 34 1.44 6.07 -1.87
N GLN A 35 0.97 6.91 -2.80
CA GLN A 35 -0.18 6.59 -3.65
C GLN A 35 0.14 5.44 -4.61
N ALA A 36 1.28 5.51 -5.31
CA ALA A 36 1.70 4.50 -6.27
C ALA A 36 1.85 3.12 -5.62
N ASP A 37 2.50 3.04 -4.47
CA ASP A 37 2.67 1.77 -3.75
C ASP A 37 1.33 1.21 -3.25
N SER A 38 0.47 2.09 -2.72
CA SER A 38 -0.85 1.68 -2.24
C SER A 38 -1.74 1.15 -3.38
N GLU A 39 -1.67 1.76 -4.55
CA GLU A 39 -2.41 1.32 -5.75
C GLU A 39 -1.84 0.03 -6.32
N ARG A 40 -0.51 -0.11 -6.37
CA ARG A 40 0.15 -1.34 -6.80
C ARG A 40 -0.27 -2.53 -5.93
N PHE A 41 -0.32 -2.34 -4.61
CA PHE A 41 -0.81 -3.39 -3.70
C PHE A 41 -2.28 -3.71 -3.94
N ALA A 42 -3.13 -2.70 -4.19
CA ALA A 42 -4.54 -2.91 -4.54
C ALA A 42 -4.68 -3.83 -5.77
N LEU A 43 -3.91 -3.53 -6.82
CA LEU A 43 -3.91 -4.26 -8.08
C LEU A 43 -3.42 -5.71 -7.90
N TRP A 44 -2.30 -5.88 -7.18
CA TRP A 44 -1.76 -7.19 -6.85
C TRP A 44 -2.78 -8.03 -6.07
N LEU A 45 -3.45 -7.44 -5.08
CA LEU A 45 -4.41 -8.13 -4.23
C LEU A 45 -5.64 -8.60 -5.01
N SER A 46 -6.21 -7.74 -5.87
CA SER A 46 -7.40 -8.07 -6.68
C SER A 46 -7.10 -8.94 -7.90
N GLY A 47 -5.87 -8.92 -8.39
CA GLY A 47 -5.44 -9.70 -9.55
C GLY A 47 -4.71 -10.97 -9.13
N GLU A 48 -3.39 -10.83 -8.96
CA GLU A 48 -2.47 -11.95 -8.76
C GLU A 48 -2.78 -12.78 -7.51
N ALA A 49 -2.98 -12.11 -6.36
CA ALA A 49 -3.19 -12.82 -5.10
C ALA A 49 -4.49 -13.64 -5.12
N GLN A 50 -5.58 -13.07 -5.63
CA GLN A 50 -6.84 -13.79 -5.78
C GLN A 50 -6.70 -14.98 -6.74
N ALA A 51 -6.12 -14.74 -7.92
CA ALA A 51 -5.94 -15.77 -8.93
C ALA A 51 -5.08 -16.94 -8.42
N GLU A 52 -4.01 -16.65 -7.66
CA GLU A 52 -3.17 -17.68 -7.06
C GLU A 52 -3.94 -18.52 -6.05
N TRP A 53 -4.76 -17.92 -5.18
CA TRP A 53 -5.55 -18.70 -4.22
C TRP A 53 -6.64 -19.53 -4.90
N GLU A 54 -7.27 -19.03 -5.96
CA GLU A 54 -8.21 -19.82 -6.77
C GLU A 54 -7.52 -21.01 -7.43
N ARG A 55 -6.31 -20.82 -7.96
CA ARG A 55 -5.49 -21.90 -8.52
C ARG A 55 -5.09 -22.91 -7.45
N GLN A 56 -4.70 -22.46 -6.25
CA GLN A 56 -4.33 -23.33 -5.13
C GLN A 56 -5.50 -24.18 -4.65
N VAL A 57 -6.71 -23.61 -4.58
CA VAL A 57 -7.92 -24.39 -4.26
C VAL A 57 -8.12 -25.50 -5.29
N ARG A 58 -8.09 -25.19 -6.58
CA ARG A 58 -8.24 -26.20 -7.65
C ARG A 58 -7.19 -27.31 -7.54
N LEU A 59 -5.91 -26.95 -7.43
CA LEU A 59 -4.80 -27.89 -7.35
C LEU A 59 -4.93 -28.83 -6.14
N ARG A 60 -5.28 -28.29 -4.98
CA ARG A 60 -5.40 -29.09 -3.75
C ARG A 60 -6.63 -29.97 -3.78
N THR A 61 -7.73 -29.52 -4.39
CA THR A 61 -8.92 -30.34 -4.61
C THR A 61 -8.62 -31.52 -5.54
N THR A 62 -7.83 -31.32 -6.61
CA THR A 62 -7.35 -32.43 -7.45
C THR A 62 -6.57 -33.45 -6.63
N ARG A 63 -5.62 -33.00 -5.80
CA ARG A 63 -4.85 -33.90 -4.91
C ARG A 63 -5.70 -34.64 -3.89
N LEU A 64 -6.74 -34.00 -3.36
CA LEU A 64 -7.70 -34.66 -2.48
C LEU A 64 -8.44 -35.78 -3.21
N ASN A 65 -8.88 -35.52 -4.45
CA ASN A 65 -9.54 -36.54 -5.26
C ASN A 65 -8.60 -37.72 -5.56
N GLU A 66 -7.33 -37.44 -5.90
CA GLU A 66 -6.30 -38.47 -6.10
C GLU A 66 -6.12 -39.32 -4.83
N ALA A 67 -5.94 -38.70 -3.66
CA ALA A 67 -5.79 -39.41 -2.39
C ALA A 67 -7.02 -40.26 -2.04
N ARG A 68 -8.23 -39.79 -2.35
CA ARG A 68 -9.48 -40.55 -2.18
C ARG A 68 -9.54 -41.75 -3.13
N SER A 69 -9.13 -41.58 -4.38
CA SER A 69 -9.03 -42.67 -5.35
C SER A 69 -7.99 -43.72 -4.93
N GLU A 70 -6.84 -43.32 -4.39
CA GLU A 70 -5.83 -44.22 -3.86
C GLU A 70 -6.34 -45.02 -2.66
N LEU A 71 -7.02 -44.37 -1.72
CA LEU A 71 -7.66 -45.03 -0.58
C LEU A 71 -8.68 -46.07 -1.06
N MET A 72 -9.55 -45.71 -2.00
CA MET A 72 -10.55 -46.62 -2.56
C MET A 72 -9.90 -47.81 -3.27
N ARG A 73 -8.88 -47.55 -4.11
CA ARG A 73 -8.12 -48.60 -4.78
C ARG A 73 -7.50 -49.58 -3.78
N LYS A 74 -6.89 -49.06 -2.70
CA LYS A 74 -6.30 -49.90 -1.66
C LYS A 74 -7.37 -50.71 -0.94
N GLN A 75 -8.52 -50.11 -0.59
CA GLN A 75 -9.63 -50.82 0.06
C GLN A 75 -10.16 -52.01 -0.77
N MET A 76 -10.11 -51.91 -2.10
CA MET A 76 -10.56 -52.97 -3.01
C MET A 76 -9.52 -54.10 -3.22
N GLN A 77 -8.27 -53.92 -2.79
CA GLN A 77 -7.21 -54.90 -3.04
C GLN A 77 -7.21 -55.99 -1.95
N PRO A 78 -7.53 -57.25 -2.26
CA PRO A 78 -7.48 -58.32 -1.26
C PRO A 78 -6.02 -58.57 -0.84
N THR A 79 -5.80 -58.85 0.44
CA THR A 79 -4.49 -59.34 0.91
C THR A 79 -4.36 -60.83 0.57
N ALA A 80 -3.12 -61.35 0.46
CA ALA A 80 -2.87 -62.76 0.14
C ALA A 80 -3.62 -63.75 1.06
N ASP A 81 -3.85 -63.37 2.31
CA ASP A 81 -4.57 -64.17 3.32
C ASP A 81 -6.10 -63.91 3.32
N GLY A 82 -6.65 -63.23 2.31
CA GLY A 82 -8.07 -62.88 2.22
C GLY A 82 -8.55 -61.79 3.19
N ARG A 83 -7.64 -61.21 3.98
CA ARG A 83 -7.95 -60.13 4.95
C ARG A 83 -8.07 -58.76 4.27
N PRO A 84 -8.78 -57.79 4.87
CA PRO A 84 -8.77 -56.41 4.42
C PRO A 84 -7.37 -55.79 4.53
N PRO A 85 -6.94 -54.96 3.55
CA PRO A 85 -5.64 -54.32 3.57
C PRO A 85 -5.57 -53.17 4.59
N SER A 86 -4.38 -52.92 5.14
CA SER A 86 -4.14 -51.75 5.99
C SER A 86 -4.29 -50.46 5.19
N THR A 87 -5.12 -49.53 5.66
CA THR A 87 -5.46 -48.27 4.97
C THR A 87 -5.11 -47.03 5.80
N VAL A 88 -4.29 -47.20 6.85
CA VAL A 88 -3.97 -46.12 7.80
C VAL A 88 -3.26 -44.96 7.11
N ASP A 89 -2.30 -45.24 6.22
CA ASP A 89 -1.51 -44.21 5.55
C ASP A 89 -2.33 -43.42 4.53
N GLU A 90 -3.21 -44.10 3.78
CA GLU A 90 -4.10 -43.49 2.80
C GLU A 90 -5.16 -42.62 3.49
N ARG A 91 -5.72 -43.09 4.62
CA ARG A 91 -6.64 -42.26 5.42
C ARG A 91 -5.94 -41.01 5.97
N LYS A 92 -4.69 -41.13 6.43
CA LYS A 92 -3.88 -39.98 6.83
C LYS A 92 -3.60 -39.06 5.64
N ALA A 93 -3.34 -39.59 4.45
CA ALA A 93 -3.12 -38.80 3.25
C ALA A 93 -4.37 -38.00 2.85
N VAL A 94 -5.55 -38.64 2.87
CA VAL A 94 -6.84 -37.96 2.64
C VAL A 94 -7.05 -36.85 3.66
N SER A 95 -6.89 -37.14 4.96
CA SER A 95 -7.07 -36.14 6.02
C SER A 95 -6.13 -34.92 5.85
N ARG A 96 -4.86 -35.15 5.48
CA ARG A 96 -3.92 -34.05 5.16
C ARG A 96 -4.36 -33.25 3.94
N ALA A 97 -4.86 -33.91 2.90
CA ALA A 97 -5.34 -33.23 1.69
C ALA A 97 -6.61 -32.40 1.98
N GLU A 98 -7.53 -32.90 2.80
CA GLU A 98 -8.72 -32.16 3.25
C GLU A 98 -8.33 -30.90 4.03
N ALA A 99 -7.41 -31.01 4.98
CA ALA A 99 -6.89 -29.87 5.71
C ALA A 99 -6.20 -28.84 4.78
N ALA A 100 -5.48 -29.31 3.77
CA ALA A 100 -4.83 -28.44 2.78
C ALA A 100 -5.85 -27.67 1.92
N VAL A 101 -6.95 -28.32 1.49
CA VAL A 101 -8.06 -27.67 0.77
C VAL A 101 -8.71 -26.62 1.66
N ALA A 102 -9.11 -26.98 2.87
CA ALA A 102 -9.75 -26.06 3.82
C ALA A 102 -8.88 -24.82 4.11
N SER A 103 -7.56 -25.01 4.24
CA SER A 103 -6.62 -23.90 4.41
C SER A 103 -6.57 -22.98 3.18
N ALA A 104 -6.59 -23.52 1.96
CA ALA A 104 -6.61 -22.70 0.74
C ALA A 104 -7.92 -21.94 0.57
N GLU A 105 -9.06 -22.57 0.89
CA GLU A 105 -10.37 -21.93 0.87
C GLU A 105 -10.47 -20.79 1.88
N ASP A 106 -9.96 -20.97 3.11
CA ASP A 106 -9.88 -19.90 4.11
C ASP A 106 -9.03 -18.73 3.60
N ARG A 107 -7.87 -19.02 3.00
CA ARG A 107 -7.01 -17.98 2.43
C ARG A 107 -7.69 -17.24 1.27
N LEU A 108 -8.37 -17.94 0.37
CA LEU A 108 -9.13 -17.32 -0.71
C LEU A 108 -10.25 -16.42 -0.16
N ARG A 109 -10.99 -16.90 0.84
CA ARG A 109 -12.04 -16.11 1.51
C ARG A 109 -11.45 -14.83 2.14
N ARG A 110 -10.34 -14.95 2.86
CA ARG A 110 -9.65 -13.80 3.48
C ARG A 110 -9.16 -12.82 2.42
N THR A 111 -8.57 -13.31 1.32
CA THR A 111 -8.14 -12.47 0.20
C THR A 111 -9.32 -11.67 -0.37
N ARG A 112 -10.46 -12.33 -0.65
CA ARG A 112 -11.67 -11.65 -1.12
C ARG A 112 -12.20 -10.61 -0.14
N HIS A 113 -12.18 -10.91 1.16
CA HIS A 113 -12.53 -9.95 2.19
C HIS A 113 -11.61 -8.73 2.16
N TRP A 114 -10.29 -8.96 2.13
CA TRP A 114 -9.30 -7.89 2.11
C TRP A 114 -9.32 -7.07 0.81
N ILE A 115 -9.72 -7.63 -0.33
CA ILE A 115 -9.93 -6.85 -1.55
C ILE A 115 -10.94 -5.73 -1.31
N MET A 116 -12.06 -6.03 -0.64
CA MET A 116 -13.09 -5.04 -0.35
C MET A 116 -12.65 -4.05 0.74
N GLU A 117 -12.12 -4.57 1.86
CA GLU A 117 -11.68 -3.71 2.96
C GLU A 117 -10.52 -2.79 2.57
N TYR A 118 -9.59 -3.29 1.75
CA TYR A 118 -8.45 -2.50 1.30
C TYR A 118 -8.89 -1.35 0.39
N GLN A 119 -9.89 -1.54 -0.48
CA GLN A 119 -10.45 -0.45 -1.29
C GLN A 119 -11.03 0.67 -0.40
N ARG A 120 -11.70 0.30 0.70
CA ARG A 120 -12.20 1.27 1.68
C ARG A 120 -11.06 2.01 2.38
N VAL A 121 -10.03 1.29 2.83
CA VAL A 121 -8.84 1.89 3.45
C VAL A 121 -8.13 2.83 2.47
N LEU A 122 -7.97 2.43 1.22
CA LEU A 122 -7.35 3.21 0.16
C LEU A 122 -8.12 4.52 -0.13
N ALA A 123 -9.46 4.47 -0.15
CA ALA A 123 -10.28 5.67 -0.31
C ALA A 123 -10.07 6.67 0.84
N ASN A 124 -10.04 6.19 2.09
CA ASN A 124 -9.76 7.03 3.26
C ASN A 124 -8.34 7.61 3.22
N PHE A 125 -7.37 6.79 2.83
CA PHE A 125 -5.98 7.21 2.67
C PHE A 125 -5.85 8.34 1.63
N ARG A 126 -6.45 8.19 0.45
CA ARG A 126 -6.50 9.23 -0.60
C ARG A 126 -7.14 10.52 -0.09
N SER A 127 -8.26 10.41 0.63
CA SER A 127 -8.92 11.57 1.22
C SER A 127 -8.03 12.30 2.22
N GLY A 128 -7.30 11.58 3.07
CA GLY A 128 -6.34 12.16 4.02
C GLY A 128 -5.21 12.93 3.34
N LEU A 129 -4.66 12.37 2.25
CA LEU A 129 -3.62 13.02 1.45
C LEU A 129 -4.09 14.28 0.71
N GLY A 130 -5.39 14.44 0.47
CA GLY A 130 -5.93 15.60 -0.26
C GLY A 130 -5.61 16.95 0.40
N SER A 131 -5.54 16.99 1.73
CA SER A 131 -5.14 18.20 2.47
C SER A 131 -3.67 18.56 2.23
N LEU A 132 -2.79 17.57 2.19
CA LEU A 132 -1.37 17.76 1.87
C LEU A 132 -1.17 18.12 0.40
N GLY A 133 -1.94 17.52 -0.51
CA GLY A 133 -1.96 17.91 -1.93
C GLY A 133 -2.34 19.37 -2.11
N THR A 134 -3.36 19.84 -1.39
CA THR A 134 -3.77 21.26 -1.42
C THR A 134 -2.64 22.20 -0.95
N PHE A 135 -1.88 21.79 0.07
CA PHE A 135 -0.72 22.57 0.51
C PHE A 135 0.34 22.66 -0.60
N VAL A 136 0.68 21.53 -1.22
CA VAL A 136 1.68 21.44 -2.29
C VAL A 136 1.27 22.25 -3.52
N ASP A 137 0.02 22.14 -3.96
CA ASP A 137 -0.44 22.69 -5.24
C ASP A 137 -0.89 24.14 -5.17
N GLN A 138 -1.35 24.60 -4.00
CA GLN A 138 -1.97 25.93 -3.87
C GLN A 138 -1.29 26.79 -2.82
N VAL A 139 -1.15 26.29 -1.59
CA VAL A 139 -0.69 27.10 -0.45
C VAL A 139 0.79 27.45 -0.59
N ALA A 140 1.64 26.47 -0.88
CA ALA A 140 3.08 26.69 -1.00
C ALA A 140 3.43 27.64 -2.18
N PRO A 141 2.90 27.48 -3.40
CA PRO A 141 3.10 28.44 -4.48
C PRO A 141 2.64 29.86 -4.12
N SER A 142 1.48 29.99 -3.47
CA SER A 142 0.96 31.27 -3.03
C SER A 142 1.85 31.95 -2.00
N ALA A 143 2.35 31.18 -1.02
CA ALA A 143 3.27 31.66 0.00
C ALA A 143 4.61 32.09 -0.62
N VAL A 144 5.16 31.31 -1.54
CA VAL A 144 6.40 31.64 -2.27
C VAL A 144 6.23 32.95 -3.06
N ALA A 145 5.10 33.12 -3.75
CA ALA A 145 4.80 34.35 -4.48
C ALA A 145 4.67 35.57 -3.55
N ALA A 146 4.07 35.40 -2.37
CA ALA A 146 3.99 36.46 -1.36
C ALA A 146 5.37 36.84 -0.82
N LEU A 147 6.22 35.85 -0.49
CA LEU A 147 7.58 36.09 -0.01
C LEU A 147 8.46 36.78 -1.05
N ASN A 148 8.32 36.44 -2.34
CA ASN A 148 9.01 37.15 -3.42
C ASN A 148 8.61 38.63 -3.48
N ARG A 149 7.30 38.94 -3.44
CA ARG A 149 6.82 40.34 -3.43
C ARG A 149 7.33 41.12 -2.21
N MET A 150 7.39 40.47 -1.05
CA MET A 150 7.92 41.09 0.18
C MET A 150 9.41 41.40 0.04
N ALA A 151 10.22 40.45 -0.45
CA ALA A 151 11.64 40.66 -0.71
C ALA A 151 11.88 41.82 -1.69
N GLU A 152 11.16 41.82 -2.83
CA GLU A 152 11.22 42.89 -3.83
C GLU A 152 10.88 44.26 -3.24
N SER A 153 9.86 44.34 -2.38
CA SER A 153 9.47 45.60 -1.74
C SER A 153 10.51 46.14 -0.76
N ILE A 154 11.20 45.25 -0.03
CA ILE A 154 12.27 45.64 0.90
C ILE A 154 13.48 46.12 0.10
N ASP A 155 13.87 45.40 -0.95
CA ASP A 155 15.00 45.79 -1.80
C ASP A 155 14.76 47.16 -2.48
N ALA A 156 13.54 47.39 -2.98
CA ALA A 156 13.16 48.70 -3.54
C ALA A 156 13.21 49.83 -2.51
N TYR A 157 12.76 49.58 -1.27
CA TYR A 157 12.80 50.55 -0.18
C TYR A 157 14.24 50.88 0.26
N LEU A 158 15.11 49.87 0.30
CA LEU A 158 16.54 50.06 0.59
C LEU A 158 17.25 50.84 -0.53
N ALA A 159 16.94 50.56 -1.79
CA ALA A 159 17.48 51.29 -2.93
C ALA A 159 17.08 52.77 -2.92
N ALA A 160 15.80 53.08 -2.64
CA ALA A 160 15.30 54.44 -2.57
C ALA A 160 15.94 55.28 -1.44
N GLN A 161 16.26 54.67 -0.29
CA GLN A 161 17.00 55.34 0.80
C GLN A 161 18.48 55.57 0.50
N SER A 162 19.05 54.81 -0.42
CA SER A 162 20.47 54.86 -0.77
C SER A 162 20.78 55.84 -1.91
N SER A 163 19.73 56.43 -2.52
CA SER A 163 19.87 57.49 -3.52
C SER A 163 20.18 58.84 -2.84
N PRO A 164 21.25 59.55 -3.24
CA PRO A 164 21.66 60.84 -2.67
C PRO A 164 20.71 62.00 -3.00
#